data_AF-A0A382MV76-F1
#
_entry.id   AF-A0A382MV76-F1
#
_cell.length_a   1.000
_cell.length_b   1.000
_cell.length_c   1.000
_cell.angle_alpha   90.00
_cell.angle_beta   90.00
_cell.angle_gamma   90.00
#
_symmetry.space_group_name_H-M   'P 1'
#
loop_
_entity.id
_entity.type
_entity.pdbx_description
1 polymer ?
#
loop_
_entity_poly.entity_id
_entity_poly.type
_entity_poly.pdbx_seq_one_letter_code
_entity_poly.pdbx_strand_id
1 'polypeptide(L)' 'MDVEISFLEGLAKRDPQYVEALQLLGDDYTKRGRFPEGLAIDEHLSRLLPEDSMVFYNLACSFSLTDR' A
#
# COMPACT_ATOMS: atom_id res chain seq x y z
N MET A 1 10.01 3.19 16.87
CA MET A 1 9.97 4.13 15.73
C MET A 1 10.18 3.30 14.49
N ASP A 2 9.20 3.25 13.61
CA ASP A 2 9.32 2.56 12.33
C ASP A 2 9.95 3.49 11.32
N VAL A 3 11.26 3.69 11.46
CA VAL A 3 12.07 4.58 10.62
C VAL A 3 11.86 4.29 9.14
N GLU A 4 11.69 3.01 8.79
CA GLU A 4 11.40 2.54 7.44
C GLU A 4 10.05 3.05 6.91
N ILE A 5 8.97 2.90 7.68
CA ILE A 5 7.65 3.44 7.31
C ILE A 5 7.71 4.95 7.14
N SER A 6 8.27 5.69 8.10
CA SER A 6 8.32 7.15 8.01
C SER A 6 9.15 7.64 6.82
N PHE A 7 10.20 6.88 6.44
CA PHE A 7 10.96 7.16 5.24
C PHE A 7 10.14 6.92 3.97
N LEU A 8 9.46 5.78 3.87
CA LEU A 8 8.59 5.41 2.75
C LEU A 8 7.38 6.35 2.61
N GLU A 9 6.76 6.77 3.71
CA GLU A 9 5.71 7.82 3.73
C GLU A 9 6.25 9.14 3.15
N GLY A 10 7.48 9.51 3.49
CA GLY A 10 8.15 10.68 2.94
C GLY A 10 8.38 10.58 1.43
N LEU A 11 8.79 9.41 0.94
CA LEU A 11 8.94 9.14 -0.49
C LEU A 11 7.60 9.18 -1.22
N ALA A 12 6.58 8.46 -0.73
CA ALA A 12 5.25 8.43 -1.32
C ALA A 12 4.58 9.82 -1.32
N LYS A 13 4.86 10.66 -0.31
CA LYS A 13 4.39 12.05 -0.28
C LYS A 13 5.09 12.93 -1.31
N ARG A 14 6.40 12.72 -1.52
CA ARG A 14 7.18 13.48 -2.51
C ARG A 14 6.85 13.06 -3.94
N ASP A 15 6.65 11.78 -4.16
CA ASP A 15 6.26 11.19 -5.43
C ASP A 15 5.13 10.15 -5.21
N PRO A 16 3.86 10.59 -5.36
CA PRO A 16 2.71 9.71 -5.20
C PRO A 16 2.61 8.63 -6.29
N GLN A 17 3.46 8.62 -7.31
CA GLN A 17 3.48 7.60 -8.35
C GLN A 17 4.68 6.66 -8.23
N TYR A 18 5.48 6.79 -7.17
CA TYR A 18 6.61 5.90 -6.93
C TYR A 18 6.13 4.51 -6.46
N VAL A 19 5.79 3.67 -7.44
CA VAL A 19 5.18 2.35 -7.27
C VAL A 19 5.93 1.48 -6.26
N GLU A 20 7.26 1.39 -6.35
CA GLU A 20 8.05 0.51 -5.50
C GLU A 20 8.01 0.95 -4.02
N ALA A 21 8.05 2.25 -3.76
CA ALA A 21 7.89 2.78 -2.41
C ALA A 21 6.49 2.53 -1.85
N LEU A 22 5.45 2.64 -2.70
CA LEU A 22 4.07 2.34 -2.33
C LEU A 22 3.89 0.85 -2.01
N GLN A 23 4.43 -0.06 -2.83
CA GLN A 23 4.37 -1.49 -2.58
C GLN A 23 5.02 -1.87 -1.24
N LEU A 24 6.25 -1.37 -1.00
CA LEU A 24 6.93 -1.58 0.28
C LEU A 24 6.13 -1.03 1.46
N LEU A 25 5.53 0.16 1.31
CA LEU A 25 4.74 0.80 2.35
C LEU A 25 3.45 0.02 2.67
N GLY A 26 2.74 -0.47 1.65
CA GLY A 26 1.54 -1.29 1.81
C GLY A 26 1.82 -2.62 2.51
N ASP A 27 2.90 -3.29 2.11
CA ASP A 27 3.38 -4.51 2.75
C ASP A 27 3.72 -4.28 4.23
N ASP A 28 4.44 -3.20 4.53
CA ASP A 28 4.86 -2.88 5.90
C ASP A 28 3.68 -2.51 6.81
N TYR A 29 2.69 -1.79 6.28
CA TYR A 29 1.43 -1.55 6.99
C TYR A 29 0.71 -2.86 7.31
N THR A 30 0.55 -3.73 6.32
CA THR A 30 -0.13 -5.02 6.49
C THR A 30 0.57 -5.90 7.53
N LYS A 31 1.90 -6.03 7.46
CA LYS A 31 2.71 -6.82 8.41
C LYS A 31 2.57 -6.33 9.86
N ARG A 32 2.28 -5.05 10.07
CA ARG A 32 2.13 -4.43 11.39
C ARG A 32 0.68 -4.32 11.86
N GLY A 33 -0.26 -4.89 11.11
CA GLY A 33 -1.70 -4.83 11.43
C GLY A 33 -2.35 -3.47 11.16
N ARG A 34 -1.67 -2.57 10.43
CA ARG A 34 -2.17 -1.27 10.02
C ARG A 34 -2.99 -1.40 8.72
N PHE A 35 -4.00 -2.27 8.76
CA PHE A 35 -4.76 -2.65 7.57
C PHE A 35 -5.50 -1.49 6.88
N PRO A 36 -6.07 -0.50 7.60
CA PRO A 36 -6.69 0.65 6.94
C PRO A 36 -5.71 1.46 6.07
N GLU A 37 -4.47 1.65 6.54
CA GLU A 37 -3.43 2.32 5.76
C GLU A 37 -2.94 1.45 4.60
N GLY A 38 -2.81 0.13 4.80
CA GLY A 38 -2.50 -0.82 3.72
C GLY A 38 -3.53 -0.78 2.60
N LEU A 39 -4.83 -0.80 2.94
CA LEU A 39 -5.93 -0.70 1.98
C LEU A 39 -5.85 0.60 1.16
N ALA A 40 -5.56 1.73 1.80
CA ALA A 40 -5.44 3.01 1.08
C ALA A 40 -4.30 2.99 0.04
N ILE A 41 -3.20 2.28 0.34
CA ILE A 41 -2.09 2.09 -0.59
C ILE A 41 -2.49 1.17 -1.74
N ASP A 42 -3.15 0.03 -1.48
CA ASP A 42 -3.59 -0.90 -2.54
C ASP A 42 -4.64 -0.27 -3.46
N GLU A 43 -5.58 0.51 -2.92
CA GLU A 43 -6.52 1.30 -3.72
C GLU A 43 -5.77 2.27 -4.63
N HIS A 44 -4.69 2.88 -4.14
CA HIS A 44 -3.87 3.79 -4.93
C HIS A 44 -3.06 3.09 -6.02
N LEU A 45 -2.42 1.97 -5.68
CA LEU A 45 -1.72 1.13 -6.66
C LEU A 45 -2.66 0.63 -7.76
N SER A 46 -3.90 0.26 -7.45
CA SER A 46 -4.87 -0.23 -8.45
C SER A 46 -5.23 0.82 -9.50
N ARG A 47 -5.14 2.11 -9.14
CA ARG A 47 -5.35 3.23 -10.07
C ARG A 47 -4.12 3.48 -10.94
N LEU A 48 -2.92 3.26 -10.39
CA LEU A 48 -1.65 3.44 -11.12
C LEU A 48 -1.36 2.28 -12.07
N LEU A 49 -1.74 1.07 -11.68
CA LEU A 49 -1.43 -0.18 -12.39
C LEU A 49 -2.73 -0.97 -12.68
N PRO A 50 -3.62 -0.45 -13.54
CA PRO A 50 -4.93 -1.05 -13.78
C PRO A 50 -4.87 -2.40 -14.52
N GLU A 51 -3.71 -2.80 -15.02
CA GLU A 51 -3.49 -4.07 -15.72
C GLU A 51 -2.69 -5.09 -14.87
N ASP A 52 -2.23 -4.70 -13.68
CA ASP A 52 -1.44 -5.58 -12.81
C ASP A 52 -2.36 -6.41 -11.91
N SER A 53 -2.47 -7.71 -12.21
CA SER A 53 -3.30 -8.64 -11.46
C SER A 53 -2.85 -8.84 -10.01
N MET A 54 -1.57 -8.65 -9.69
CA MET A 54 -1.07 -8.77 -8.31
C MET A 54 -1.59 -7.64 -7.44
N VAL A 55 -1.72 -6.43 -7.99
CA VAL A 55 -2.28 -5.29 -7.27
C VAL A 55 -3.75 -5.54 -6.92
N PHE A 56 -4.54 -6.11 -7.83
CA PHE A 56 -5.94 -6.45 -7.53
C PHE A 56 -6.08 -7.63 -6.56
N TYR A 57 -5.15 -8.59 -6.59
CA TYR A 57 -5.09 -9.64 -5.58
C TYR A 57 -4.84 -9.05 -4.18
N ASN A 58 -3.83 -8.19 -4.04
CA ASN A 58 -3.53 -7.51 -2.77
C ASN A 58 -4.70 -6.64 -2.30
N LEU A 59 -5.31 -5.87 -3.21
CA LEU A 59 -6.49 -5.06 -2.91
C LEU A 59 -7.65 -5.91 -2.36
N ALA A 60 -7.92 -7.07 -2.96
CA ALA A 60 -8.94 -7.99 -2.46
C ALA A 60 -8.60 -8.54 -1.05
N CYS A 61 -7.33 -8.87 -0.81
CA CYS A 61 -6.85 -9.25 0.53
C CYS A 61 -7.04 -8.11 1.54
N SER A 62 -6.72 -6.87 1.16
CA SER A 62 -6.90 -5.69 2.02
C SER A 62 -8.36 -5.40 2.34
N PHE A 63 -9.29 -5.59 1.38
CA PHE A 63 -10.74 -5.54 1.66
C PHE A 63 -11.16 -6.61 2.67
N SER A 64 -10.68 -7.85 2.52
CA SER A 64 -10.95 -8.92 3.50
C SER A 64 -10.39 -8.63 4.89
N LEU A 65 -9.21 -8.00 5.00
CA LEU A 65 -8.57 -7.66 6.28
C LEU A 65 -9.24 -6.47 6.98
N THR A 66 -9.98 -5.64 6.23
CA THR A 66 -10.68 -4.46 6.74
C THR A 66 -12.19 -4.63 6.85
N ASP A 67 -12.71 -5.80 6.47
CA ASP A 67 -14.15 -6.13 6.46
C ASP A 67 -14.98 -5.12 5.64
N ARG A 68 -14.50 -4.81 4.43
CA ARG A 68 -15.09 -3.83 3.51
C ARG A 68 -15.40 -4.40 2.13
#